data_AF-A0A1G1WEQ7-F1
#
_entry.id   AF-A0A1G1WEQ7-F1
#
_cell.length_a   1.000
_cell.length_b   1.000
_cell.length_c   1.000
_cell.angle_alpha   90.00
_cell.angle_beta   90.00
_cell.angle_gamma   90.00
#
_symmetry.space_group_name_H-M   'P 1'
#
loop_
_entity.id
_entity.type
_entity.pdbx_description
1 polymer ?
#
loop_
_entity_poly.entity_id
_entity_poly.type
_entity_poly.pdbx_seq_one_letter_code
_entity_poly.pdbx_strand_id
1 'polypeptide(L)'
;MSREKIPVKVFSAAKIHAKIRITRLTAEVAILLVVLVGTAITLFWPSNFSLQQTFENLKTALSLEKVETRGLSFEDQVRVLVDGKVIDVVSIEKSPHGYVTIKDKNESVVIFSSGKELETQVRTLQTLLTKAKIEKRVVSLVDFRFEKLVVRYK
;
A
#
# COMPACT_ATOMS: atom_id res chain seq x y z
N MET A 1 79.00 4.37 2.98
CA MET A 1 78.40 5.57 2.36
C MET A 1 77.06 5.17 1.75
N SER A 2 75.95 5.55 2.37
CA SER A 2 74.61 5.26 1.87
C SER A 2 74.16 6.43 0.97
N ARG A 3 73.86 6.16 -0.30
CA ARG A 3 73.37 7.19 -1.24
C ARG A 3 71.88 7.41 -0.98
N GLU A 4 71.56 8.58 -0.45
CA GLU A 4 70.19 9.05 -0.25
C GLU A 4 69.49 9.21 -1.62
N LYS A 5 68.38 8.48 -1.81
CA LYS A 5 67.62 8.51 -3.07
C LYS A 5 66.70 9.72 -3.07
N ILE A 6 67.00 10.70 -3.92
CA ILE A 6 66.15 11.87 -4.14
C ILE A 6 64.83 11.41 -4.78
N PRO A 7 63.66 11.70 -4.20
CA PRO A 7 62.39 11.29 -4.79
C PRO A 7 62.13 12.09 -6.08
N VAL A 8 61.98 11.37 -7.19
CA VAL A 8 61.58 11.94 -8.48
C VAL A 8 60.18 12.51 -8.35
N LYS A 9 60.05 13.84 -8.47
CA LYS A 9 58.78 14.55 -8.41
C LYS A 9 58.03 14.31 -9.73
N VAL A 10 57.13 13.32 -9.74
CA VAL A 10 56.26 13.04 -10.89
C VAL A 10 55.15 14.10 -10.90
N PHE A 11 55.17 14.98 -11.91
CA PHE A 11 54.10 15.94 -12.13
C PHE A 11 52.89 15.22 -12.75
N SER A 12 51.88 14.91 -11.95
CA SER A 12 50.59 14.47 -12.47
C SER A 12 49.74 15.70 -12.84
N ALA A 13 49.33 15.80 -14.10
CA ALA A 13 48.38 16.82 -14.51
C ALA A 13 47.07 16.64 -13.71
N ALA A 14 46.66 17.68 -12.98
CA ALA A 14 45.41 17.64 -12.24
C ALA A 14 44.25 17.45 -13.23
N LYS A 15 43.43 16.40 -13.04
CA LYS A 15 42.22 16.11 -13.83
C LYS A 15 41.10 17.12 -13.51
N ILE A 16 41.35 18.41 -13.72
CA ILE A 16 40.44 19.52 -13.39
C ILE A 16 39.18 19.44 -14.27
N HIS A 17 39.30 18.97 -15.50
CA HIS A 17 38.19 18.89 -16.46
C HIS A 17 37.28 17.67 -16.32
N ALA A 18 37.61 16.69 -15.47
CA ALA A 18 36.81 15.47 -15.32
C ALA A 18 35.45 15.76 -14.67
N LYS A 19 35.42 16.63 -13.64
CA LYS A 19 34.19 16.99 -12.92
C LYS A 19 33.21 17.78 -13.80
N ILE A 20 33.72 18.74 -14.59
CA ILE A 20 32.93 19.57 -15.51
C ILE A 20 32.33 18.72 -16.64
N ARG A 21 33.07 17.71 -17.13
CA ARG A 21 32.56 16.78 -18.15
C ARG A 21 31.44 15.89 -17.60
N ILE A 22 31.57 15.41 -16.36
CA ILE A 22 30.53 14.59 -15.72
C ILE A 22 29.26 15.40 -15.47
N THR A 23 29.36 16.63 -14.94
CA THR A 23 28.18 17.47 -14.69
C THR A 23 27.44 17.81 -15.98
N ARG A 24 28.16 18.08 -17.08
CA ARG A 24 27.56 18.29 -18.40
C ARG A 24 26.85 17.04 -18.93
N LEU A 25 27.49 15.87 -18.85
CA LEU A 25 26.90 14.59 -19.25
C LEU A 25 25.63 14.27 -18.46
N THR A 26 25.65 14.47 -17.14
CA THR A 26 24.46 14.28 -16.30
C THR A 26 23.34 15.25 -16.68
N ALA A 27 23.66 16.51 -16.97
CA ALA A 27 22.67 17.48 -17.43
C ALA A 27 22.07 17.12 -18.80
N GLU A 28 22.89 16.69 -19.77
CA GLU A 28 22.42 16.23 -21.08
C GLU A 28 21.51 15.00 -20.96
N VAL A 29 21.89 14.01 -20.14
CA VAL A 29 21.08 12.82 -19.89
C VAL A 29 19.77 13.16 -19.19
N ALA A 30 19.79 14.08 -18.23
CA ALA A 30 18.58 14.53 -17.54
C ALA A 30 17.61 15.23 -18.50
N ILE A 31 18.10 16.10 -19.38
CA ILE A 31 17.29 16.76 -20.40
C ILE A 31 16.69 15.72 -21.35
N LEU A 32 17.50 14.76 -21.80
CA LEU A 32 17.05 13.70 -22.71
C LEU A 32 15.99 12.81 -22.06
N LEU A 33 16.11 12.52 -20.76
CA LEU A 33 15.08 11.82 -19.98
C LEU A 33 13.78 12.64 -19.88
N VAL A 34 13.87 13.94 -19.62
CA VAL A 34 12.67 14.81 -19.56
C VAL A 34 11.97 14.85 -20.91
N VAL A 35 12.72 14.93 -22.01
CA VAL A 35 12.15 14.90 -23.37
C VAL A 35 11.53 13.53 -23.67
N LEU A 36 12.20 12.42 -23.33
CA LEU A 36 11.65 11.07 -23.51
C LEU A 36 10.38 10.85 -22.70
N VAL A 37 10.37 11.26 -21.43
CA VAL A 37 9.21 11.16 -20.54
C VAL A 37 8.08 12.03 -21.08
N GLY A 38 8.36 13.29 -21.44
CA GLY A 38 7.37 14.19 -22.04
C GLY A 38 6.79 13.64 -23.34
N THR A 39 7.62 13.04 -24.20
CA THR A 39 7.20 12.45 -25.48
C THR A 39 6.40 11.16 -25.27
N ALA A 40 6.81 10.30 -24.33
CA ALA A 40 6.06 9.10 -23.98
C ALA A 40 4.70 9.47 -23.39
N ILE A 41 4.69 10.48 -22.53
CA ILE A 41 3.48 11.04 -21.92
C ILE A 41 2.55 11.62 -22.99
N THR A 42 3.02 12.37 -23.99
CA THR A 42 2.17 12.90 -25.07
C THR A 42 1.67 11.83 -26.03
N LEU A 43 2.50 10.84 -26.37
CA LEU A 43 2.14 9.76 -27.30
C LEU A 43 1.22 8.71 -26.67
N PHE A 44 1.36 8.45 -25.38
CA PHE A 44 0.54 7.49 -24.64
C PHE A 44 -0.51 8.17 -23.75
N TRP A 45 -0.75 9.48 -23.89
CA TRP A 45 -1.72 10.19 -23.05
C TRP A 45 -3.12 9.59 -23.27
N PRO A 46 -3.71 8.88 -22.28
CA PRO A 46 -5.09 8.44 -22.40
C PRO A 46 -5.96 9.70 -22.35
N SER A 47 -6.86 9.90 -23.31
CA SER A 47 -7.72 11.09 -23.43
C SER A 47 -8.56 11.41 -22.18
N ASN A 48 -8.60 10.51 -21.20
CA ASN A 48 -9.36 10.61 -19.96
C ASN A 48 -8.47 10.78 -18.71
N PHE A 49 -7.17 11.02 -18.87
CA PHE A 49 -6.26 11.22 -17.74
C PHE A 49 -6.36 12.65 -17.21
N SER A 50 -7.09 12.85 -16.11
CA SER A 50 -7.13 14.14 -15.41
C SER A 50 -6.12 14.16 -14.26
N LEU A 51 -5.17 15.10 -14.34
CA LEU A 51 -4.19 15.35 -13.28
C LEU A 51 -4.91 15.71 -11.98
N GLN A 52 -6.04 16.41 -12.05
CA GLN A 52 -6.88 16.68 -10.88
C GLN A 52 -7.40 15.41 -10.20
N GLN A 53 -7.97 14.44 -10.93
CA GLN A 53 -8.43 13.19 -10.28
C GLN A 53 -7.27 12.39 -9.71
N THR A 54 -6.11 12.39 -10.37
CA THR A 54 -4.94 11.67 -9.87
C THR A 54 -4.43 12.28 -8.56
N PHE A 55 -4.42 13.61 -8.45
CA PHE A 55 -4.01 14.32 -7.24
C PHE A 55 -5.04 14.21 -6.11
N GLU A 56 -6.33 14.31 -6.44
CA GLU A 56 -7.42 14.07 -5.50
C GLU A 56 -7.37 12.64 -4.95
N ASN A 57 -7.25 11.62 -5.81
CA ASN A 57 -7.14 10.22 -5.38
C ASN A 57 -5.90 9.98 -4.50
N LEU A 58 -4.78 10.64 -4.79
CA LEU A 58 -3.57 10.55 -3.95
C LEU A 58 -3.79 11.23 -2.59
N LYS A 59 -4.47 12.37 -2.57
CA LYS A 59 -4.85 13.08 -1.34
C LYS A 59 -5.87 12.29 -0.52
N THR A 60 -6.82 11.60 -1.15
CA THR A 60 -7.74 10.69 -0.47
C THR A 60 -7.02 9.46 0.08
N ALA A 61 -6.02 8.93 -0.64
CA ALA A 61 -5.22 7.80 -0.18
C ALA A 61 -4.23 8.17 0.95
N LEU A 62 -3.74 9.42 0.99
CA LEU A 62 -2.84 9.94 2.02
C LEU A 62 -3.56 10.59 3.19
N SER A 63 -4.80 11.04 3.00
CA SER A 63 -5.71 11.43 4.07
C SER A 63 -6.23 10.17 4.74
N LEU A 64 -5.36 9.56 5.56
CA LEU A 64 -5.78 8.70 6.66
C LEU A 64 -6.61 9.56 7.62
N GLU A 65 -7.87 9.81 7.25
CA GLU A 65 -8.88 10.25 8.18
C GLU A 65 -8.96 9.13 9.22
N LYS A 66 -8.28 9.37 10.35
CA LYS A 66 -8.34 8.51 11.51
C LYS A 66 -9.76 8.62 12.01
N VAL A 67 -10.63 7.76 11.49
CA VAL A 67 -12.03 7.63 11.91
C VAL A 67 -12.00 7.55 13.42
N GLU A 68 -12.43 8.62 14.10
CA GLU A 68 -12.55 8.62 15.54
C GLU A 68 -13.71 7.69 15.90
N THR A 69 -13.40 6.44 16.17
CA THR A 69 -14.36 5.43 16.66
C THR A 69 -14.71 5.61 18.14
N ARG A 70 -14.27 6.72 18.77
CA ARG A 70 -14.50 7.01 20.19
C ARG A 70 -15.98 7.31 20.43
N GLY A 71 -16.71 6.34 20.98
CA GLY A 71 -18.10 6.47 21.42
C GLY A 71 -19.15 5.73 20.58
N LEU A 72 -18.73 5.06 19.51
CA LEU A 72 -19.63 4.24 18.67
C LEU A 72 -19.82 2.84 19.25
N SER A 73 -21.01 2.25 19.07
CA SER A 73 -21.26 0.84 19.41
C SER A 73 -20.33 -0.07 18.62
N PHE A 74 -19.97 -1.23 19.17
CA PHE A 74 -19.06 -2.20 18.52
C PHE A 74 -19.50 -2.53 17.10
N GLU A 75 -20.81 -2.58 16.83
CA GLU A 75 -21.33 -2.92 15.51
C GLU A 75 -21.16 -1.79 14.49
N ASP A 76 -21.29 -0.54 14.95
CA ASP A 76 -21.05 0.63 14.10
C ASP A 76 -19.56 0.76 13.78
N GLN A 77 -18.69 0.44 14.75
CA GLN A 77 -17.24 0.37 14.50
C GLN A 77 -16.91 -0.71 13.47
N VAL A 78 -17.51 -1.90 13.60
CA VAL A 78 -17.37 -3.00 12.63
C VAL A 78 -17.85 -2.54 11.25
N ARG A 79 -19.01 -1.90 11.16
CA ARG A 79 -19.57 -1.39 9.90
C ARG A 79 -18.62 -0.40 9.22
N VAL A 80 -18.15 0.62 9.93
CA VAL A 80 -17.30 1.68 9.37
C VAL A 80 -15.91 1.19 8.94
N LEU A 81 -15.39 0.14 9.59
CA LEU A 81 -14.08 -0.42 9.26
C LEU A 81 -14.14 -1.47 8.15
N VAL A 82 -15.27 -2.16 7.98
CA VAL A 82 -15.40 -3.30 7.08
C VAL A 82 -16.10 -2.92 5.77
N ASP A 83 -17.19 -2.16 5.84
CA ASP A 83 -18.07 -1.85 4.71
C ASP A 83 -17.36 -0.99 3.65
N GLY A 84 -17.34 -1.48 2.41
CA GLY A 84 -16.70 -0.82 1.26
C GLY A 84 -15.16 -0.78 1.28
N LYS A 85 -14.52 -1.18 2.39
CA LYS A 85 -13.06 -1.23 2.55
C LYS A 85 -12.50 -2.63 2.40
N VAL A 86 -13.16 -3.62 3.01
CA VAL A 86 -12.72 -5.01 3.03
C VAL A 86 -13.71 -5.91 2.31
N ILE A 87 -15.00 -5.75 2.60
CA ILE A 87 -16.12 -6.45 1.94
C ILE A 87 -17.31 -5.50 1.82
N ASP A 88 -18.23 -5.80 0.91
CA ASP A 88 -19.49 -5.07 0.78
C ASP A 88 -20.53 -5.68 1.73
N VAL A 89 -20.92 -4.95 2.77
CA VAL A 89 -21.76 -5.50 3.85
C VAL A 89 -23.23 -5.50 3.43
N VAL A 90 -23.84 -6.69 3.36
CA VAL A 90 -25.28 -6.86 3.06
C VAL A 90 -26.12 -6.88 4.33
N SER A 91 -25.66 -7.58 5.36
CA SER A 91 -26.38 -7.66 6.63
C SER A 91 -25.43 -7.78 7.81
N ILE A 92 -25.83 -7.18 8.94
CA ILE A 92 -25.14 -7.28 10.22
C ILE A 92 -26.12 -7.88 11.24
N GLU A 93 -25.80 -9.05 11.76
CA GLU A 93 -26.57 -9.74 12.80
C GLU A 93 -25.83 -9.66 14.13
N LYS A 94 -26.51 -9.14 15.14
CA LYS A 94 -26.00 -8.98 16.50
C LYS A 94 -26.28 -10.25 17.29
N SER A 95 -25.27 -10.75 18.00
CA SER A 95 -25.49 -11.80 18.98
C SER A 95 -25.49 -11.26 20.40
N PRO A 96 -26.39 -11.74 21.27
CA PRO A 96 -26.36 -11.43 22.71
C PRO A 96 -25.08 -11.90 23.41
N HIS A 97 -24.28 -12.74 22.75
CA HIS A 97 -23.04 -13.30 23.29
C HIS A 97 -21.78 -12.50 22.91
N GLY A 98 -21.92 -11.24 22.50
CA GLY A 98 -20.77 -10.37 22.23
C GLY A 98 -20.04 -10.67 20.91
N TYR A 99 -20.75 -11.11 19.89
CA TYR A 99 -20.20 -11.23 18.55
C TYR A 99 -21.13 -10.65 17.49
N VAL A 100 -20.52 -10.22 16.38
CA VAL A 100 -21.21 -9.61 15.25
C VAL A 100 -20.96 -10.47 14.03
N THR A 101 -22.04 -10.89 13.37
CA THR A 101 -21.97 -11.66 12.14
C THR A 101 -22.28 -10.73 10.97
N ILE A 102 -21.39 -10.72 9.98
CA ILE A 102 -21.53 -9.98 8.74
C ILE A 102 -21.72 -10.98 7.61
N LYS A 103 -22.65 -10.66 6.70
CA LYS A 103 -22.78 -11.35 5.41
C LYS A 103 -22.37 -10.39 4.29
N ASP A 104 -21.49 -10.88 3.44
CA ASP A 104 -21.09 -10.25 2.17
C ASP A 104 -22.10 -10.58 1.07
N LYS A 105 -22.12 -9.75 0.02
CA LYS A 105 -22.84 -9.96 -1.25
C LYS A 105 -22.50 -11.30 -1.92
N ASN A 106 -21.29 -11.83 -1.69
CA ASN A 106 -20.87 -13.13 -2.21
C ASN A 106 -21.27 -14.32 -1.30
N GLU A 107 -22.23 -14.12 -0.39
CA GLU A 107 -22.66 -15.11 0.62
C GLU A 107 -21.57 -15.54 1.62
N SER A 108 -20.42 -14.86 1.63
CA SER A 108 -19.37 -15.08 2.63
C SER A 108 -19.85 -14.62 4.00
N VAL A 109 -19.68 -15.46 5.01
CA VAL A 109 -20.05 -15.13 6.40
C VAL A 109 -18.79 -14.81 7.19
N VAL A 110 -18.77 -13.68 7.89
CA VAL A 110 -17.67 -13.27 8.75
C VAL A 110 -18.18 -13.01 10.16
N ILE A 111 -17.60 -13.66 11.17
CA ILE A 111 -18.00 -13.52 12.57
C ILE A 111 -16.90 -12.82 13.34
N PHE A 112 -17.15 -11.59 13.77
CA PHE A 112 -16.27 -10.78 14.61
C PHE A 112 -16.59 -10.97 16.09
N SER A 113 -15.55 -11.07 16.91
CA SER A 113 -15.67 -11.18 18.37
C SER A 113 -15.39 -9.84 19.04
N SER A 114 -16.23 -9.42 20.00
CA SER A 114 -15.98 -8.22 20.80
C SER A 114 -14.87 -8.42 21.84
N GLY A 115 -14.54 -9.67 22.17
CA GLY A 115 -13.46 -10.00 23.11
C GLY A 115 -12.05 -9.82 22.55
N LYS A 116 -11.91 -9.40 21.28
CA LYS A 116 -10.64 -9.18 20.61
C LYS A 116 -10.61 -7.80 19.97
N GLU A 117 -9.40 -7.28 19.76
CA GLU A 117 -9.22 -5.99 19.09
C GLU A 117 -9.78 -6.04 17.65
N LEU A 118 -10.67 -5.09 17.34
CA LEU A 118 -11.36 -5.06 16.05
C LEU A 118 -10.41 -4.74 14.90
N GLU A 119 -9.50 -3.78 15.06
CA GLU A 119 -8.54 -3.41 14.02
C GLU A 119 -7.68 -4.61 13.59
N THR A 120 -7.21 -5.40 14.56
CA THR A 120 -6.44 -6.62 14.30
C THR A 120 -7.27 -7.66 13.54
N GLN A 121 -8.55 -7.84 13.89
CA GLN A 121 -9.46 -8.73 13.17
C GLN A 121 -9.69 -8.26 11.72
N VAL A 122 -9.92 -6.97 11.50
CA VAL A 122 -10.15 -6.39 10.17
C VAL A 122 -8.90 -6.51 9.29
N ARG A 123 -7.71 -6.20 9.80
CA ARG A 123 -6.44 -6.38 9.06
C ARG A 123 -6.19 -7.84 8.70
N THR A 124 -6.49 -8.75 9.62
CA THR A 124 -6.36 -10.20 9.39
C THR A 124 -7.31 -10.66 8.29
N LEU A 125 -8.57 -10.20 8.33
CA LEU A 125 -9.56 -10.49 7.29
C LEU A 125 -9.09 -9.98 5.92
N GLN A 126 -8.61 -8.74 5.84
CA GLN A 126 -8.11 -8.16 4.59
C GLN A 126 -6.94 -8.97 4.01
N THR A 127 -6.00 -9.36 4.87
CA THR A 127 -4.85 -10.18 4.48
C THR A 127 -5.29 -11.56 3.97
N LEU A 128 -6.23 -12.19 4.67
CA LEU A 128 -6.78 -13.49 4.31
C LEU A 128 -7.51 -13.44 2.96
N LEU A 129 -8.38 -12.45 2.76
CA LEU A 129 -9.12 -12.30 1.50
C LEU A 129 -8.17 -12.02 0.34
N THR A 130 -7.14 -11.22 0.57
CA THR A 130 -6.08 -10.97 -0.43
C THR A 130 -5.36 -12.26 -0.80
N LYS A 131 -4.96 -13.06 0.19
CA LYS A 131 -4.31 -14.35 -0.02
C LYS A 131 -5.23 -15.33 -0.77
N ALA A 132 -6.48 -15.44 -0.36
CA ALA A 132 -7.46 -16.30 -1.01
C ALA A 132 -7.69 -15.90 -2.48
N LYS A 133 -7.73 -14.60 -2.78
CA LYS A 133 -7.82 -14.08 -4.15
C LYS A 133 -6.62 -14.47 -5.01
N ILE A 134 -5.40 -14.36 -4.46
CA ILE A 134 -4.16 -14.78 -5.16
C ILE A 134 -4.19 -16.29 -5.44
N GLU A 135 -4.65 -17.08 -4.47
CA GLU A 135 -4.76 -18.55 -4.58
C GLU A 135 -6.00 -19.03 -5.36
N LYS A 136 -6.83 -18.11 -5.88
CA LYS A 136 -8.10 -18.40 -6.57
C LYS A 136 -9.07 -19.26 -5.76
N ARG A 137 -9.08 -19.10 -4.42
CA ARG A 137 -10.01 -19.78 -3.51
C ARG A 137 -11.11 -18.83 -3.09
N VAL A 138 -12.34 -19.33 -3.02
CA VAL A 138 -13.49 -18.55 -2.54
C VAL A 138 -13.68 -18.84 -1.05
N VAL A 139 -13.67 -17.78 -0.23
CA VAL A 139 -13.88 -17.89 1.22
C VAL A 139 -15.37 -17.95 1.49
N SER A 140 -15.82 -18.95 2.25
CA SER A 140 -17.23 -19.12 2.63
C SER A 140 -17.49 -18.66 4.06
N LEU A 141 -16.56 -18.93 4.99
CA LEU A 141 -16.71 -18.56 6.41
C LEU A 141 -15.37 -18.11 6.98
N VAL A 142 -15.40 -17.03 7.77
CA VAL A 142 -14.29 -16.61 8.62
C VAL A 142 -14.83 -16.39 10.03
N ASP A 143 -14.29 -17.10 11.03
CA ASP A 143 -14.75 -17.02 12.42
C ASP A 143 -13.61 -16.62 13.36
N PHE A 144 -13.74 -15.42 13.95
CA PHE A 144 -12.76 -14.84 14.87
C PHE A 144 -13.02 -15.18 16.35
N ARG A 145 -14.09 -15.92 16.67
CA ARG A 145 -14.46 -16.25 18.07
C ARG A 145 -13.44 -17.15 18.77
N PHE A 146 -12.74 -17.99 18.03
CA PHE A 146 -11.77 -18.94 18.57
C PHE A 146 -10.37 -18.33 18.63
N GLU A 147 -9.51 -18.79 19.55
CA GLU A 147 -8.10 -18.39 19.63
C GLU A 147 -7.38 -18.52 18.27
N LYS A 148 -7.58 -19.63 17.58
CA LYS A 148 -7.11 -19.83 16.20
C LYS A 148 -8.20 -19.42 15.21
N LEU A 149 -7.85 -18.64 14.21
CA LEU A 149 -8.75 -18.24 13.13
C LEU A 149 -9.28 -19.48 12.40
N VAL A 150 -10.61 -19.59 12.30
CA VAL A 150 -11.26 -20.66 11.52
C VAL A 150 -11.70 -20.10 10.18
N VAL A 151 -11.29 -20.77 9.10
CA VAL A 151 -11.56 -20.36 7.72
C VAL A 151 -12.12 -21.54 6.96
N ARG A 152 -13.24 -21.35 6.26
CA ARG A 152 -13.81 -22.32 5.34
C ARG A 152 -13.77 -21.78 3.92
N TYR A 153 -13.34 -22.61 2.99
CA TYR A 153 -13.37 -22.32 1.56
C TYR A 153 -14.51 -23.07 0.88
N LYS A 154 -14.99 -22.55 -0.25
CA LYS A 154 -15.93 -23.21 -1.14
C LYS A 154 -15.18 -23.94 -2.25
#